data_AF-A0A919X0S0-F1
#
_entry.id   AF-A0A919X0S0-F1
#
_cell.length_a   1.000
_cell.length_b   1.000
_cell.length_c   1.000
_cell.angle_alpha   90.00
_cell.angle_beta   90.00
_cell.angle_gamma   90.00
#
_symmetry.space_group_name_H-M   'P 1'
#
loop_
_entity.id
_entity.type
_entity.pdbx_description
1 polymer ?
#
loop_
_entity_poly.entity_id
_entity_poly.type
_entity_poly.pdbx_seq_one_letter_code
_entity_poly.pdbx_strand_id
1 'polypeptide(L)'
;MQLNLMKLFDGYVRNYHTFNLTVEHGKHSFTMTEIEYFSRLGSMLGYHPFTEDTSSSTRRPMDLSWWGYYEDGYWYGLILHLERENLYKKDEETLEKLFNEREDKPVNVIGIMNVRNRLRVEELVDIAKAKNNSGNALLILKTNSTGRDQLYFDEVYAYFLNMSEVVATKVAYVSDIEGTLYMHFH
;
A
#
# COMPACT_ATOMS: atom_id res chain seq x y z
N MET A 1 -9.89 15.64 9.57
CA MET A 1 -8.96 14.63 10.15
C MET A 1 -7.82 14.26 9.17
N GLN A 2 -6.55 14.35 9.58
CA GLN A 2 -5.39 13.92 8.77
C GLN A 2 -5.10 12.43 9.03
N LEU A 3 -5.12 11.60 7.97
CA LEU A 3 -4.84 10.17 8.07
C LEU A 3 -3.38 9.92 8.48
N ASN A 4 -3.15 9.11 9.52
CA ASN A 4 -1.81 8.69 9.91
C ASN A 4 -1.45 7.37 9.20
N LEU A 5 -0.78 7.48 8.06
CA LEU A 5 -0.45 6.31 7.23
C LEU A 5 0.44 5.29 7.96
N MET A 6 1.34 5.72 8.85
CA MET A 6 2.15 4.76 9.63
C MET A 6 1.34 3.99 10.66
N LYS A 7 0.26 4.57 11.18
CA LYS A 7 -0.69 3.83 12.02
C LYS A 7 -1.55 2.87 11.20
N LEU A 8 -1.88 3.20 9.96
CA LEU A 8 -2.49 2.23 9.04
C LEU A 8 -1.55 1.05 8.77
N PHE A 9 -0.26 1.31 8.55
CA PHE A 9 0.74 0.24 8.43
C PHE A 9 0.84 -0.62 9.70
N ASP A 10 0.83 -0.01 10.89
CA ASP A 10 0.80 -0.75 12.16
C ASP A 10 -0.43 -1.67 12.25
N GLY A 11 -1.59 -1.17 11.82
CA GLY A 11 -2.81 -1.96 11.72
C GLY A 11 -2.69 -3.12 10.73
N TYR A 12 -2.13 -2.85 9.54
CA TYR A 12 -1.91 -3.85 8.49
C TYR A 12 -1.01 -4.99 8.97
N VAL A 13 0.12 -4.66 9.63
CA VAL A 13 1.02 -5.66 10.24
C VAL A 13 0.26 -6.51 11.26
N ARG A 14 -0.42 -5.87 12.23
CA ARG A 14 -1.08 -6.57 13.35
C ARG A 14 -2.25 -7.46 12.89
N ASN A 15 -2.97 -7.05 11.86
CA ASN A 15 -4.13 -7.78 11.34
C ASN A 15 -3.76 -8.74 10.21
N TYR A 16 -2.49 -8.84 9.82
CA TYR A 16 -2.11 -9.71 8.69
C TYR A 16 -2.52 -11.18 8.90
N HIS A 17 -2.50 -11.66 10.14
CA HIS A 17 -2.97 -13.01 10.48
C HIS A 17 -4.45 -13.25 10.17
N THR A 18 -5.29 -12.20 10.18
CA THR A 18 -6.72 -12.33 9.87
C THR A 18 -6.98 -12.55 8.39
N PHE A 19 -5.93 -12.46 7.55
CA PHE A 19 -6.03 -12.73 6.12
C PHE A 19 -6.16 -14.23 5.87
N ASN A 20 -5.75 -15.07 6.83
CA ASN A 20 -5.79 -16.52 6.75
C ASN A 20 -5.12 -17.06 5.46
N LEU A 21 -4.04 -16.38 5.04
CA LEU A 21 -3.24 -16.75 3.89
C LEU A 21 -2.14 -17.71 4.30
N THR A 22 -1.76 -18.57 3.37
CA THR A 22 -0.70 -19.57 3.52
C THR A 22 0.31 -19.42 2.38
N VAL A 23 1.47 -20.05 2.49
CA VAL A 23 2.48 -20.06 1.41
C VAL A 23 2.00 -20.71 0.11
N GLU A 24 0.94 -21.52 0.18
CA GLU A 24 0.37 -22.22 -0.98
C GLU A 24 -0.61 -21.34 -1.79
N HIS A 25 -1.05 -20.22 -1.21
CA HIS A 25 -1.97 -19.33 -1.88
C HIS A 25 -1.30 -18.62 -3.07
N GLY A 26 -2.05 -18.46 -4.16
CA GLY A 26 -1.60 -17.71 -5.32
C GLY A 26 -1.58 -16.20 -5.07
N LYS A 27 -0.75 -15.47 -5.83
CA LYS A 27 -0.63 -14.00 -5.78
C LYS A 27 -1.97 -13.25 -5.81
N HIS A 28 -2.96 -13.79 -6.53
CA HIS A 28 -4.30 -13.21 -6.61
C HIS A 28 -5.02 -13.19 -5.27
N SER A 29 -4.89 -14.24 -4.45
CA SER A 29 -5.49 -14.31 -3.11
C SER A 29 -4.93 -13.21 -2.21
N PHE A 30 -3.61 -12.99 -2.23
CA PHE A 30 -2.98 -11.89 -1.49
C PHE A 30 -3.60 -10.54 -1.89
N THR A 31 -3.63 -10.23 -3.19
CA THR A 31 -4.20 -8.97 -3.69
C THR A 31 -5.64 -8.76 -3.24
N MET A 32 -6.50 -9.76 -3.43
CA MET A 32 -7.92 -9.62 -3.09
C MET A 32 -8.12 -9.41 -1.60
N THR A 33 -7.43 -10.17 -0.75
CA THR A 33 -7.53 -10.03 0.70
C THR A 33 -6.99 -8.69 1.19
N GLU A 34 -5.92 -8.17 0.59
CA GLU A 34 -5.36 -6.86 0.95
C GLU A 34 -6.29 -5.71 0.52
N ILE A 35 -6.85 -5.77 -0.69
CA ILE A 35 -7.86 -4.80 -1.14
C ILE A 35 -9.07 -4.84 -0.22
N GLU A 36 -9.55 -6.03 0.14
CA GLU A 36 -10.68 -6.19 1.04
C GLU A 36 -10.38 -5.63 2.44
N TYR A 37 -9.19 -5.89 2.98
CA TYR A 37 -8.76 -5.33 4.27
C TYR A 37 -8.80 -3.79 4.26
N PHE A 38 -8.16 -3.16 3.27
CA PHE A 38 -8.15 -1.70 3.18
C PHE A 38 -9.53 -1.13 2.84
N SER A 39 -10.36 -1.83 2.07
CA SER A 39 -11.75 -1.43 1.82
C SER A 39 -12.55 -1.40 3.13
N ARG A 40 -12.52 -2.48 3.91
CA ARG A 40 -13.20 -2.57 5.21
C ARG A 40 -12.70 -1.50 6.18
N LEU A 41 -11.39 -1.25 6.21
CA LEU A 41 -10.78 -0.20 7.04
C LEU A 41 -11.29 1.19 6.66
N GLY A 42 -11.36 1.50 5.36
CA GLY A 42 -11.93 2.76 4.86
C GLY A 42 -13.36 2.97 5.36
N SER A 43 -14.22 1.96 5.21
CA SER A 43 -15.60 1.99 5.72
C SER A 43 -15.67 2.19 7.24
N MET A 44 -14.83 1.51 8.01
CA MET A 44 -14.80 1.65 9.47
C MET A 44 -14.36 3.05 9.92
N LEU A 45 -13.55 3.73 9.12
CA LEU A 45 -13.13 5.12 9.36
C LEU A 45 -14.14 6.16 8.84
N GLY A 46 -15.27 5.72 8.25
CA GLY A 46 -16.32 6.59 7.75
C GLY A 46 -16.14 7.08 6.31
N TYR A 47 -15.21 6.47 5.55
CA TYR A 47 -15.03 6.75 4.12
C TYR A 47 -15.85 5.79 3.26
N HIS A 48 -15.99 6.14 1.98
CA HIS A 48 -16.62 5.33 0.94
C HIS A 48 -15.55 4.67 0.06
N PRO A 49 -15.25 3.37 0.26
CA PRO A 49 -14.27 2.66 -0.55
C PRO A 49 -14.87 2.19 -1.88
N PHE A 50 -14.10 2.30 -2.97
CA PHE A 50 -14.45 1.74 -4.28
C PHE A 50 -13.27 0.97 -4.87
N THR A 51 -13.52 -0.22 -5.38
CA THR A 51 -12.54 -1.05 -6.10
C THR A 51 -12.62 -0.80 -7.59
N GLU A 52 -11.49 -0.83 -8.29
CA GLU A 52 -11.40 -0.58 -9.74
C GLU A 52 -12.01 0.77 -10.17
N ASP A 53 -11.88 1.77 -9.31
CA ASP A 53 -12.48 3.08 -9.50
C ASP A 53 -11.74 3.88 -10.57
N THR A 54 -12.45 4.22 -11.65
CA THR A 54 -11.87 5.02 -12.72
C THR A 54 -11.86 6.51 -12.39
N SER A 55 -12.65 6.98 -11.43
CA SER A 55 -12.93 8.41 -11.07
C SER A 55 -13.38 9.30 -12.24
N SER A 56 -13.14 8.88 -13.49
CA SER A 56 -13.48 9.49 -14.77
C SER A 56 -13.21 8.44 -15.86
N SER A 57 -14.05 8.36 -16.89
CA SER A 57 -14.05 7.29 -17.90
C SER A 57 -12.80 7.20 -18.79
N THR A 58 -11.80 8.06 -18.59
CA THR A 58 -10.59 8.17 -19.41
C THR A 58 -9.31 7.74 -18.72
N ARG A 59 -9.36 7.35 -17.43
CA ARG A 59 -8.17 7.05 -16.62
C ARG A 59 -8.04 5.55 -16.30
N ARG A 60 -6.80 5.10 -16.07
CA ARG A 60 -6.54 3.74 -15.57
C ARG A 60 -7.22 3.57 -14.21
N PRO A 61 -8.04 2.52 -14.01
CA PRO A 61 -8.79 2.30 -12.78
C PRO A 61 -7.84 2.14 -11.60
N MET A 62 -8.15 2.78 -10.49
CA MET A 62 -7.44 2.62 -9.22
C MET A 62 -7.81 1.27 -8.61
N ASP A 63 -6.85 0.56 -8.01
CA ASP A 63 -7.17 -0.74 -7.40
C ASP A 63 -8.16 -0.57 -6.25
N LEU A 64 -7.94 0.44 -5.42
CA LEU A 64 -8.87 0.89 -4.39
C LEU A 64 -8.76 2.40 -4.18
N SER A 65 -9.90 3.06 -4.05
CA SER A 65 -10.00 4.47 -3.66
C SER A 65 -10.88 4.61 -2.41
N TRP A 66 -10.58 5.58 -1.56
CA TRP A 66 -11.48 6.01 -0.49
C TRP A 66 -11.93 7.44 -0.75
N TRP A 67 -13.22 7.67 -0.64
CA TRP A 67 -13.81 8.99 -0.79
C TRP A 67 -14.50 9.46 0.48
N GLY A 68 -14.52 10.76 0.72
CA GLY A 68 -15.19 11.31 1.90
C GLY A 68 -15.44 12.80 1.81
N TYR A 69 -16.15 13.32 2.81
CA TYR A 69 -16.48 14.74 2.91
C TYR A 69 -15.36 15.53 3.57
N TYR A 70 -15.18 16.78 3.13
CA TYR A 70 -14.54 17.80 3.94
C TYR A 70 -15.54 18.34 4.99
N GLU A 71 -15.03 18.76 6.15
CA GLU A 71 -15.81 19.19 7.34
C GLU A 71 -16.87 20.28 7.03
N ASP A 72 -16.71 21.02 5.93
CA ASP A 72 -17.57 22.16 5.57
C ASP A 72 -18.66 21.85 4.53
N GLY A 73 -18.79 20.58 4.12
CA GLY A 73 -19.87 20.10 3.25
C GLY A 73 -19.75 20.49 1.77
N TYR A 74 -20.45 19.72 0.94
CA TYR A 74 -20.61 19.81 -0.53
C TYR A 74 -19.59 19.16 -1.46
N TRP A 75 -18.38 18.79 -1.03
CA TRP A 75 -17.41 18.15 -1.93
C TRP A 75 -16.94 16.78 -1.42
N TYR A 76 -17.15 15.76 -2.26
CA TYR A 76 -16.54 14.44 -2.13
C TYR A 76 -15.09 14.55 -2.60
N GLY A 77 -14.13 14.45 -1.68
CA GLY A 77 -12.71 14.41 -2.01
C GLY A 77 -12.23 12.97 -2.14
N LEU A 78 -11.31 12.74 -3.08
CA LEU A 78 -10.50 11.53 -3.08
C LEU A 78 -9.52 11.60 -1.90
N ILE A 79 -9.76 10.80 -0.87
CA ILE A 79 -8.99 10.82 0.38
C ILE A 79 -7.76 9.93 0.28
N LEU A 80 -7.95 8.75 -0.30
CA LEU A 80 -6.92 7.73 -0.41
C LEU A 80 -6.98 7.05 -1.76
N HIS A 81 -5.82 6.86 -2.39
CA HIS A 81 -5.64 6.03 -3.56
C HIS A 81 -4.64 4.92 -3.23
N LEU A 82 -5.06 3.67 -3.38
CA LEU A 82 -4.22 2.50 -3.15
C LEU A 82 -3.95 1.76 -4.47
N GLU A 83 -2.71 1.33 -4.64
CA GLU A 83 -2.25 0.48 -5.75
C GLU A 83 -1.46 -0.72 -5.26
N ARG A 84 -1.65 -1.85 -5.97
CA ARG A 84 -0.97 -3.12 -5.72
C ARG A 84 -0.16 -3.52 -6.94
N GLU A 85 1.02 -4.11 -6.71
CA GLU A 85 1.75 -4.81 -7.77
C GLU A 85 2.46 -6.05 -7.26
N ASN A 86 2.26 -7.16 -7.94
CA ASN A 86 2.83 -8.47 -7.59
C ASN A 86 3.93 -8.93 -8.56
N LEU A 87 4.13 -8.21 -9.66
CA LEU A 87 5.10 -8.47 -10.71
C LEU A 87 6.24 -7.46 -10.59
N TYR A 88 7.44 -7.96 -10.27
CA TYR A 88 8.64 -7.13 -10.12
C TYR A 88 8.94 -6.22 -11.31
N LYS A 89 8.48 -6.56 -12.52
CA LYS A 89 8.75 -5.80 -13.74
C LYS A 89 7.83 -4.58 -13.95
N LYS A 90 6.83 -4.39 -13.08
CA LYS A 90 5.81 -3.35 -13.20
C LYS A 90 5.82 -2.36 -12.03
N ASP A 91 6.79 -2.49 -11.12
CA ASP A 91 6.91 -1.64 -9.92
C ASP A 91 6.98 -0.14 -10.26
N GLU A 92 7.70 0.25 -11.31
CA GLU A 92 7.73 1.62 -11.82
C GLU A 92 6.38 2.08 -12.40
N GLU A 93 5.68 1.22 -13.16
CA GLU A 93 4.34 1.53 -13.69
C GLU A 93 3.35 1.82 -12.55
N THR A 94 3.50 1.13 -11.41
CA THR A 94 2.70 1.35 -10.20
C THR A 94 2.98 2.73 -9.59
N LEU A 95 4.26 3.12 -9.48
CA LEU A 95 4.62 4.47 -9.02
C LEU A 95 4.08 5.55 -9.96
N GLU A 96 4.14 5.32 -11.28
CA GLU A 96 3.53 6.23 -12.25
C GLU A 96 2.02 6.34 -12.06
N LYS A 97 1.32 5.23 -11.79
CA LYS A 97 -0.13 5.22 -11.55
C LYS A 97 -0.52 5.96 -10.28
N LEU A 98 0.28 5.82 -9.21
CA LEU A 98 0.10 6.47 -7.90
C LEU A 98 0.31 7.99 -7.97
N PHE A 99 1.36 8.44 -8.67
CA PHE A 99 1.75 9.85 -8.72
C PHE A 99 1.32 10.56 -10.02
N ASN A 100 0.46 9.92 -10.81
CA ASN A 100 -0.11 10.51 -12.02
C ASN A 100 -0.92 11.78 -11.69
N GLU A 101 -0.84 12.79 -12.56
CA GLU A 101 -1.70 13.97 -12.45
C GLU A 101 -3.16 13.64 -12.75
N ARG A 102 -4.02 13.88 -11.76
CA ARG A 102 -5.47 13.70 -11.84
C ARG A 102 -6.20 14.98 -11.45
N GLU A 103 -7.44 15.08 -11.90
CA GLU A 103 -8.37 16.17 -11.56
C GLU A 103 -8.69 16.13 -10.05
N ASP A 104 -9.15 14.97 -9.59
CA ASP A 104 -9.24 14.66 -8.16
C ASP A 104 -7.88 14.15 -7.68
N LYS A 105 -7.11 15.01 -7.01
CA LYS A 105 -5.84 14.61 -6.40
C LYS A 105 -6.09 13.93 -5.05
N PRO A 106 -5.60 12.70 -4.84
CA PRO A 106 -5.71 12.06 -3.54
C PRO A 106 -4.89 12.81 -2.49
N VAL A 107 -5.45 12.98 -1.29
CA VAL A 107 -4.70 13.53 -0.15
C VAL A 107 -3.59 12.56 0.30
N ASN A 108 -3.86 11.26 0.18
CA ASN A 108 -2.96 10.19 0.59
C ASN A 108 -2.88 9.11 -0.49
N VAL A 109 -1.69 8.54 -0.68
CA VAL A 109 -1.51 7.37 -1.55
C VAL A 109 -0.85 6.23 -0.79
N ILE A 110 -1.23 5.00 -1.11
CA ILE A 110 -0.61 3.77 -0.60
C ILE A 110 -0.20 2.90 -1.78
N GLY A 111 1.11 2.67 -1.94
CA GLY A 111 1.62 1.69 -2.90
C GLY A 111 2.09 0.44 -2.16
N ILE A 112 1.55 -0.73 -2.51
CA ILE A 112 2.08 -2.00 -1.98
C ILE A 112 2.61 -2.85 -3.12
N MET A 113 3.90 -3.12 -3.11
CA MET A 113 4.59 -3.73 -4.24
C MET A 113 5.46 -4.88 -3.77
N ASN A 114 5.40 -6.01 -4.48
CA ASN A 114 6.44 -7.01 -4.42
C ASN A 114 7.65 -6.49 -5.20
N VAL A 115 8.81 -6.51 -4.56
CA VAL A 115 10.06 -5.98 -5.08
C VAL A 115 11.11 -7.08 -5.04
N ARG A 116 11.98 -7.11 -6.07
CA ARG A 116 12.94 -8.20 -6.25
C ARG A 116 13.92 -8.34 -5.09
N ASN A 117 14.43 -7.22 -4.59
CA ASN A 117 15.47 -7.18 -3.57
C ASN A 117 15.55 -5.77 -2.96
N ARG A 118 16.36 -5.64 -1.91
CA ARG A 118 16.57 -4.38 -1.18
C ARG A 118 17.18 -3.26 -2.02
N LEU A 119 18.07 -3.56 -2.97
CA LEU A 119 18.61 -2.53 -3.86
C LEU A 119 17.49 -1.87 -4.67
N ARG A 120 16.57 -2.67 -5.21
CA ARG A 120 15.41 -2.16 -5.94
C ARG A 120 14.43 -1.39 -5.04
N VAL A 121 14.32 -1.76 -3.77
CA VAL A 121 13.55 -0.98 -2.79
C VAL A 121 14.08 0.45 -2.69
N GLU A 122 15.40 0.60 -2.57
CA GLU A 122 16.05 1.91 -2.47
C GLU A 122 15.85 2.73 -3.75
N GLU A 123 16.02 2.12 -4.93
CA GLU A 123 15.74 2.77 -6.23
C GLU A 123 14.30 3.29 -6.33
N LEU A 124 13.30 2.47 -5.97
CA LEU A 124 11.90 2.84 -6.04
C LEU A 124 11.55 3.97 -5.07
N VAL A 125 12.18 3.99 -3.88
CA VAL A 125 12.00 5.10 -2.93
C VAL A 125 12.54 6.40 -3.50
N ASP A 126 13.71 6.38 -4.16
CA ASP A 126 14.25 7.58 -4.81
C ASP A 126 13.40 8.06 -5.99
N ILE A 127 12.86 7.14 -6.79
CA ILE A 127 11.89 7.47 -7.85
C ILE A 127 10.64 8.12 -7.25
N ALA A 128 10.11 7.56 -6.16
CA ALA A 128 8.94 8.10 -5.50
C ALA A 128 9.19 9.48 -4.89
N LYS A 129 10.37 9.72 -4.29
CA LYS A 129 10.77 11.05 -3.80
C LYS A 129 10.80 12.08 -4.92
N ALA A 130 11.28 11.70 -6.11
CA ALA A 130 11.30 12.59 -7.27
C ALA A 130 9.91 12.87 -7.86
N LYS A 131 8.97 11.91 -7.76
CA LYS A 131 7.62 12.03 -8.33
C LYS A 131 6.58 12.61 -7.35
N ASN A 132 6.74 12.42 -6.04
CA ASN A 132 5.77 12.87 -5.05
C ASN A 132 5.85 14.39 -4.82
N ASN A 133 5.02 15.13 -5.53
CA ASN A 133 5.07 16.59 -5.61
C ASN A 133 4.19 17.33 -4.59
N SER A 134 3.19 16.69 -4.00
CA SER A 134 2.29 17.40 -3.07
C SER A 134 1.53 16.54 -2.05
N GLY A 135 1.84 15.23 -1.95
CA GLY A 135 1.00 14.28 -1.21
C GLY A 135 1.72 13.54 -0.07
N ASN A 136 0.91 12.93 0.79
CA ASN A 136 1.36 11.91 1.73
C ASN A 136 1.40 10.57 0.98
N ALA A 137 2.53 9.89 0.98
CA ALA A 137 2.66 8.58 0.34
C ALA A 137 3.21 7.55 1.32
N LEU A 138 2.53 6.42 1.42
CA LEU A 138 3.05 5.24 2.11
C LEU A 138 3.40 4.19 1.07
N LEU A 139 4.68 3.86 0.98
CA LEU A 139 5.18 2.76 0.16
C LEU A 139 5.44 1.55 1.06
N ILE A 140 4.78 0.44 0.78
CA ILE A 140 4.97 -0.85 1.43
C ILE A 140 5.63 -1.78 0.40
N LEU A 141 6.90 -2.07 0.59
CA LEU A 141 7.74 -2.77 -0.37
C LEU A 141 8.11 -4.14 0.22
N LYS A 142 7.60 -5.21 -0.38
CA LYS A 142 7.79 -6.59 0.07
C LYS A 142 8.89 -7.26 -0.73
N THR A 143 9.97 -7.69 -0.08
CA THR A 143 11.04 -8.46 -0.73
C THR A 143 11.08 -9.88 -0.18
N ASN A 144 11.22 -10.86 -1.07
CA ASN A 144 11.38 -12.24 -0.63
C ASN A 144 12.73 -12.39 0.08
N SER A 145 12.70 -13.02 1.25
CA SER A 145 13.87 -13.56 1.91
C SER A 145 14.58 -14.53 0.98
N THR A 146 15.87 -14.30 0.72
CA THR A 146 16.72 -15.20 -0.07
C THR A 146 17.83 -15.74 0.83
N GLY A 147 17.47 -16.59 1.79
CA GLY A 147 18.44 -17.28 2.66
C GLY A 147 17.92 -18.61 3.18
N ARG A 148 18.75 -19.67 3.18
CA ARG A 148 18.39 -21.01 3.68
C ARG A 148 18.14 -21.08 5.19
N ASP A 149 18.52 -20.05 5.93
CA ASP A 149 18.46 -19.99 7.39
C ASP A 149 17.49 -18.91 7.93
N GLN A 150 16.68 -18.27 7.06
CA GLN A 150 15.76 -17.22 7.51
C GLN A 150 14.42 -17.79 7.96
N LEU A 151 13.97 -17.38 9.14
CA LEU A 151 12.68 -17.78 9.77
C LEU A 151 11.47 -17.06 9.16
N TYR A 152 11.67 -16.21 8.15
CA TYR A 152 10.65 -15.39 7.51
C TYR A 152 10.74 -15.50 5.98
N PHE A 153 9.58 -15.35 5.33
CA PHE A 153 9.37 -15.42 3.88
C PHE A 153 9.54 -14.08 3.20
N ASP A 154 9.00 -13.02 3.80
CA ASP A 154 9.09 -11.66 3.26
C ASP A 154 9.69 -10.72 4.30
N GLU A 155 10.52 -9.80 3.84
CA GLU A 155 10.81 -8.54 4.53
C GLU A 155 9.89 -7.47 3.94
N VAL A 156 9.24 -6.70 4.80
CA VAL A 156 8.27 -5.68 4.42
C VAL A 156 8.77 -4.34 4.90
N TYR A 157 9.16 -3.49 3.96
CA TYR A 157 9.67 -2.17 4.21
C TYR A 157 8.57 -1.13 4.01
N ALA A 158 8.25 -0.35 5.04
CA ALA A 158 7.33 0.77 4.94
C ALA A 158 8.11 2.08 4.94
N TYR A 159 7.88 2.92 3.93
CA TYR A 159 8.40 4.28 3.83
C TYR A 159 7.23 5.26 3.80
N PHE A 160 7.19 6.19 4.74
CA PHE A 160 6.29 7.32 4.72
C PHE A 160 7.00 8.52 4.12
N LEU A 161 6.46 9.01 3.00
CA LEU A 161 6.91 10.22 2.36
C LEU A 161 5.89 11.34 2.59
N ASN A 162 6.39 12.52 2.94
CA ASN A 162 5.66 13.76 2.83
C ASN A 162 6.35 14.58 1.74
N MET A 163 5.67 14.77 0.60
CA MET A 163 6.29 15.28 -0.61
C MET A 163 7.54 14.43 -0.96
N SER A 164 8.69 15.06 -1.21
CA SER A 164 9.94 14.38 -1.59
C SER A 164 10.76 13.86 -0.40
N GLU A 165 10.29 14.00 0.84
CA GLU A 165 11.05 13.64 2.03
C GLU A 165 10.50 12.36 2.67
N VAL A 166 11.39 11.42 2.99
CA VAL A 166 11.08 10.27 3.82
C VAL A 166 11.06 10.73 5.28
N VAL A 167 9.88 10.75 5.88
CA VAL A 167 9.66 11.26 7.25
C VAL A 167 9.59 10.13 8.29
N ALA A 168 9.30 8.90 7.86
CA ALA A 168 9.33 7.73 8.74
C ALA A 168 9.58 6.45 7.94
N THR A 169 10.20 5.47 8.59
CA THR A 169 10.42 4.13 8.03
C THR A 169 10.12 3.07 9.07
N LYS A 170 9.61 1.91 8.64
CA LYS A 170 9.45 0.71 9.46
C LYS A 170 9.81 -0.53 8.67
N VAL A 171 10.23 -1.57 9.38
CA VAL A 171 10.45 -2.91 8.83
C VAL A 171 9.60 -3.89 9.61
N ALA A 172 8.94 -4.79 8.89
CA ALA A 172 8.22 -5.93 9.42
C ALA A 172 8.64 -7.18 8.65
N TYR A 173 8.31 -8.35 9.20
CA TYR A 173 8.68 -9.65 8.66
C TYR A 173 7.42 -10.51 8.55
N VAL A 174 7.34 -11.32 7.50
CA VAL A 174 6.26 -12.30 7.32
C VAL A 174 6.78 -13.70 7.61
N SER A 175 6.20 -14.37 8.59
CA SER A 175 6.54 -15.74 8.99
C SER A 175 5.32 -16.66 8.87
N ASP A 176 5.55 -17.96 8.70
CA ASP A 176 4.49 -18.97 8.83
C ASP A 176 4.46 -19.47 10.27
N ILE A 177 3.28 -19.43 10.88
CA ILE A 177 3.00 -20.03 12.18
C ILE A 177 1.79 -20.94 12.01
N GLU A 178 2.01 -22.24 12.16
CA GLU A 178 0.97 -23.28 12.07
C GLU A 178 0.19 -23.26 10.75
N GLY A 179 0.87 -22.98 9.64
CA GLY A 179 0.30 -22.94 8.29
C GLY A 179 -0.37 -21.62 7.93
N THR A 180 -0.32 -20.62 8.80
CA THR A 180 -0.88 -19.27 8.56
C THR A 180 0.23 -18.24 8.53
N LEU A 181 0.15 -17.28 7.60
CA LEU A 181 1.10 -16.20 7.51
C LEU A 181 0.79 -15.09 8.52
N TYR A 182 1.80 -14.72 9.30
CA TYR A 182 1.79 -13.62 10.26
C TYR A 182 2.77 -12.56 9.81
N MET A 183 2.40 -11.28 9.97
CA MET A 183 3.34 -10.18 9.86
C MET A 183 3.63 -9.64 11.26
N HIS A 184 4.90 -9.40 11.56
CA HIS A 184 5.31 -8.90 12.88
C HIS A 184 6.44 -7.90 12.77
N PHE A 185 6.51 -6.99 13.75
CA PHE A 185 7.69 -6.16 13.98
C PHE A 185 8.79 -7.00 14.62
N HIS A 186 10.03 -6.50 14.56
CA HIS A 186 11.15 -7.09 15.30
C HIS A 186 11.06 -6.79 16.79
#